data_AF-A0AAT9LCH6-F1
#
_entry.id   AF-A0AAT9LCH6-F1
#
_cell.length_a   1.000
_cell.length_b   1.000
_cell.length_c   1.000
_cell.angle_alpha   90.00
_cell.angle_beta   90.00
_cell.angle_gamma   90.00
#
_symmetry.space_group_name_H-M   'P 1'
#
loop_
_entity.id
_entity.type
_entity.pdbx_description
1 polymer ?
#
loop_
_entity_poly.entity_id
_entity_poly.type
_entity_poly.pdbx_seq_one_letter_code
_entity_poly.pdbx_strand_id
1 'polypeptide(L)'
;MKEVAKLGITLALICAVAGLGLAVVYAKTKPVIDERAQQDILNAAKEVIPGATSVEQMEKDGTVYWIGKDGDKVTGAAIKVESQGFQNPIEMIVGVDSEGKIAKVKIIALSDTPGIGTRVQDESFLSRFVGAEDPSKVDGISGATFSSRAVIGGVSKAAEFLSGIVAPKQEKMVIDFAKVPDGTYEGTGNGLMGPIKVRVTVKGGKVTEVVVVENTETPGVADKALSDIPKAIVEQQRVEVDAVSGATFASKGIMEAVKNALAAFASPAGSAAIDLSKIADGTYEGTGDGLMGPIKVSVTVKGGKITEVKVVENKETPGVADKALQDVPKAIVEQQKLDVDTVSGATFASKGIIEAVKNALSGAQGR
;
A
#
# COMPACT_ATOMS: atom_id res chain seq x y z
N MET A 1 31.52 -21.30 -61.58
CA MET A 1 31.50 -20.04 -60.80
C MET A 1 30.39 -19.08 -61.22
N LYS A 2 30.21 -18.76 -62.51
CA LYS A 2 29.17 -17.80 -62.96
C LYS A 2 27.72 -18.21 -62.61
N GLU A 3 27.36 -19.49 -62.76
CA GLU A 3 26.00 -19.97 -62.42
C GLU A 3 25.71 -19.96 -60.92
N VAL A 4 26.69 -20.34 -60.10
CA VAL A 4 26.56 -20.29 -58.63
C VAL A 4 26.39 -18.85 -58.14
N ALA A 5 27.15 -17.91 -58.72
CA ALA A 5 27.01 -16.48 -58.41
C ALA A 5 25.63 -15.93 -58.85
N LYS A 6 25.13 -16.34 -60.03
CA LYS A 6 23.82 -15.95 -60.54
C LYS A 6 22.68 -16.43 -59.64
N LEU A 7 22.72 -17.69 -59.19
CA LEU A 7 21.74 -18.25 -58.25
C LEU A 7 21.79 -17.53 -56.89
N GLY A 8 22.99 -17.25 -56.37
CA GLY A 8 23.16 -16.49 -55.13
C GLY A 8 22.60 -15.07 -55.19
N ILE A 9 22.86 -14.34 -56.28
CA ILE A 9 22.32 -12.99 -56.50
C ILE A 9 20.79 -13.03 -56.66
N THR A 10 20.25 -14.03 -57.36
CA THR A 10 18.80 -14.18 -57.55
C THR A 10 18.11 -14.43 -56.22
N LEU A 11 18.65 -15.30 -55.37
CA LEU A 11 18.13 -15.56 -54.03
C LEU A 11 18.22 -14.31 -53.13
N ALA A 12 19.36 -13.60 -53.17
CA ALA A 12 19.55 -12.37 -52.41
C ALA A 12 18.50 -11.30 -52.79
N LEU A 13 18.20 -11.15 -54.09
CA LEU A 13 17.17 -10.23 -54.57
C LEU A 13 15.78 -10.64 -54.11
N ILE A 14 15.42 -11.93 -54.18
CA ILE A 14 14.12 -12.41 -53.70
C ILE A 14 13.98 -12.17 -52.20
N CYS A 15 15.01 -12.50 -51.40
CA CYS A 15 15.01 -12.24 -49.96
C CYS A 15 14.92 -10.74 -49.64
N ALA A 16 15.61 -9.90 -50.40
CA ALA A 16 15.54 -8.44 -50.22
C ALA A 16 14.14 -7.89 -50.52
N VAL A 17 13.51 -8.34 -51.61
CA VAL A 17 12.15 -7.92 -51.96
C VAL A 17 11.13 -8.42 -50.93
N ALA A 18 11.24 -9.68 -50.51
CA ALA A 18 10.36 -10.25 -49.48
C ALA A 18 10.54 -9.53 -48.13
N GLY A 19 11.78 -9.28 -47.70
CA GLY A 19 12.11 -8.56 -46.48
C GLY A 19 11.61 -7.11 -46.51
N LEU A 20 11.77 -6.40 -47.63
CA LEU A 20 11.22 -5.06 -47.82
C LEU A 20 9.69 -5.06 -47.80
N GLY A 21 9.05 -6.03 -48.44
CA GLY A 21 7.59 -6.19 -48.40
C GLY A 21 7.07 -6.37 -46.97
N LEU A 22 7.67 -7.29 -46.21
CA LEU A 22 7.36 -7.51 -44.80
C LEU A 22 7.61 -6.26 -43.94
N ALA A 23 8.73 -5.56 -44.16
CA ALA A 23 9.07 -4.35 -43.41
C ALA A 23 8.06 -3.21 -43.67
N VAL A 24 7.63 -3.02 -44.91
CA VAL A 24 6.61 -2.01 -45.27
C VAL A 24 5.25 -2.36 -44.68
N VAL A 25 4.85 -3.64 -44.75
CA VAL A 25 3.60 -4.11 -44.14
C VAL A 25 3.65 -3.89 -42.62
N TYR A 26 4.74 -4.28 -41.97
CA TYR A 26 4.94 -4.06 -40.53
C TYR A 26 4.89 -2.57 -40.16
N ALA A 27 5.63 -1.72 -40.88
CA ALA A 27 5.70 -0.29 -40.60
C ALA A 27 4.34 0.42 -40.75
N LYS A 28 3.51 -0.01 -41.72
CA LYS A 28 2.15 0.54 -41.88
C LYS A 28 1.14 -0.02 -40.87
N THR A 29 1.29 -1.28 -40.47
CA THR A 29 0.32 -1.95 -39.60
C THR A 29 0.59 -1.68 -38.12
N LYS A 30 1.86 -1.52 -37.72
CA LYS A 30 2.29 -1.25 -36.34
C LYS A 30 1.55 -0.08 -35.68
N PRO A 31 1.47 1.14 -36.25
CA PRO A 31 0.78 2.25 -35.58
C PRO A 31 -0.71 1.97 -35.34
N VAL A 32 -1.38 1.26 -36.26
CA VAL A 32 -2.79 0.87 -36.11
C VAL A 32 -2.96 -0.19 -35.01
N ILE A 33 -2.01 -1.13 -34.89
CA ILE A 33 -2.00 -2.12 -33.81
C ILE A 33 -1.79 -1.43 -32.46
N ASP A 34 -0.82 -0.51 -32.38
CA ASP A 34 -0.48 0.19 -31.16
C ASP A 34 -1.66 1.08 -30.69
N GLU A 35 -2.31 1.79 -31.61
CA GLU A 35 -3.49 2.62 -31.30
C GLU A 35 -4.68 1.77 -30.82
N ARG A 36 -4.96 0.64 -31.48
CA ARG A 36 -6.01 -0.28 -31.03
C ARG A 36 -5.70 -0.88 -29.66
N ALA A 37 -4.45 -1.28 -29.42
CA ALA A 37 -4.03 -1.81 -28.13
C ALA A 37 -4.21 -0.78 -27.02
N GLN A 38 -3.88 0.50 -27.27
CA GLN A 38 -4.13 1.58 -26.32
C GLN A 38 -5.62 1.81 -26.06
N GLN A 39 -6.46 1.76 -27.10
CA GLN A 39 -7.91 1.86 -26.94
C GLN A 39 -8.48 0.70 -26.13
N ASP A 40 -8.03 -0.53 -26.39
CA ASP A 40 -8.46 -1.73 -25.66
C ASP A 40 -8.07 -1.65 -24.18
N ILE A 41 -6.86 -1.17 -23.88
CA ILE A 41 -6.40 -0.92 -22.51
C ILE A 41 -7.25 0.16 -21.83
N LEU A 42 -7.52 1.28 -22.51
CA LEU A 42 -8.32 2.38 -21.95
C LEU A 42 -9.78 1.95 -21.69
N ASN A 43 -10.36 1.20 -22.62
CA ASN A 43 -11.69 0.62 -22.47
C ASN A 43 -11.72 -0.39 -21.30
N ALA A 44 -10.71 -1.24 -21.19
CA ALA A 44 -10.60 -2.18 -20.08
C ALA A 44 -10.39 -1.47 -18.73
N ALA A 45 -9.58 -0.40 -18.68
CA ALA A 45 -9.42 0.44 -17.50
C ALA A 45 -10.75 1.08 -17.07
N LYS A 46 -11.52 1.62 -18.02
CA LYS A 46 -12.85 2.18 -17.76
C LYS A 46 -13.83 1.13 -17.26
N GLU A 47 -13.78 -0.09 -17.79
CA GLU A 47 -14.67 -1.18 -17.41
C GLU A 47 -14.40 -1.68 -15.98
N VAL A 48 -13.14 -1.64 -15.52
CA VAL A 48 -12.80 -2.13 -14.18
C VAL A 48 -12.97 -1.10 -13.07
N ILE A 49 -13.10 0.19 -13.42
CA ILE A 49 -13.32 1.26 -12.44
C ILE A 49 -14.83 1.55 -12.33
N PRO A 50 -15.47 1.25 -11.19
CA PRO A 50 -16.90 1.42 -11.04
C PRO A 50 -17.28 2.91 -11.10
N GLY A 51 -18.30 3.23 -11.90
CA GLY A 51 -18.88 4.58 -11.97
C GLY A 51 -18.04 5.65 -12.66
N ALA A 52 -16.90 5.31 -13.27
CA ALA A 52 -16.06 6.28 -13.98
C ALA A 52 -16.70 6.73 -15.31
N THR A 53 -16.95 8.03 -15.48
CA THR A 53 -17.38 8.62 -16.76
C THR A 53 -16.18 8.95 -17.66
N SER A 54 -15.05 9.34 -17.05
CA SER A 54 -13.76 9.55 -17.71
C SER A 54 -12.63 8.79 -17.00
N VAL A 55 -11.55 8.54 -17.73
CA VAL A 55 -10.35 7.86 -17.22
C VAL A 55 -9.13 8.64 -17.68
N GLU A 56 -8.25 8.98 -16.73
CA GLU A 56 -7.01 9.74 -16.99
C GLU A 56 -5.80 8.84 -16.73
N GLN A 57 -4.85 8.82 -17.67
CA GLN A 57 -3.61 8.07 -17.51
C GLN A 57 -2.60 8.87 -16.68
N MET A 58 -1.95 8.19 -15.76
CA MET A 58 -0.95 8.71 -14.85
C MET A 58 0.25 7.76 -14.80
N GLU A 59 1.40 8.28 -14.37
CA GLU A 59 2.62 7.49 -14.21
C GLU A 59 3.25 7.79 -12.85
N LYS A 60 3.64 6.74 -12.13
CA LYS A 60 4.38 6.83 -10.86
C LYS A 60 5.42 5.72 -10.82
N ASP A 61 6.68 6.06 -10.59
CA ASP A 61 7.80 5.12 -10.55
C ASP A 61 7.92 4.22 -11.79
N GLY A 62 7.68 4.78 -13.00
CA GLY A 62 7.69 4.02 -14.26
C GLY A 62 6.52 3.06 -14.44
N THR A 63 5.55 3.09 -13.52
CA THR A 63 4.34 2.28 -13.57
C THR A 63 3.17 3.14 -14.03
N VAL A 64 2.56 2.74 -15.15
CA VAL A 64 1.40 3.42 -15.71
C VAL A 64 0.12 2.93 -15.04
N TYR A 65 -0.70 3.85 -14.57
CA TYR A 65 -2.00 3.59 -13.98
C TYR A 65 -3.03 4.60 -14.50
N TRP A 66 -4.29 4.36 -14.19
CA TRP A 66 -5.41 5.16 -14.64
C TRP A 66 -6.29 5.56 -13.48
N ILE A 67 -6.70 6.82 -13.41
CA ILE A 67 -7.66 7.33 -12.42
C ILE A 67 -9.01 7.50 -13.10
N GLY A 68 -10.05 6.88 -12.52
CA GLY A 68 -11.42 7.06 -12.96
C GLY A 68 -12.06 8.22 -12.24
N LYS A 69 -12.74 9.08 -13.00
CA LYS A 69 -13.46 10.24 -12.46
C LYS A 69 -14.92 10.22 -12.90
N ASP A 70 -15.77 10.77 -12.04
CA ASP A 70 -17.12 11.19 -12.38
C ASP A 70 -17.23 12.69 -12.13
N GLY A 71 -17.09 13.48 -13.20
CA GLY A 71 -16.84 14.92 -13.09
C GLY A 71 -15.53 15.21 -12.36
N ASP A 72 -15.59 15.95 -11.24
CA ASP A 72 -14.43 16.27 -10.40
C ASP A 72 -14.15 15.21 -9.31
N LYS A 73 -15.03 14.21 -9.15
CA LYS A 73 -14.90 13.19 -8.10
C LYS A 73 -14.10 11.99 -8.61
N VAL A 74 -13.04 11.60 -7.87
CA VAL A 74 -12.34 10.33 -8.12
C VAL A 74 -13.23 9.17 -7.66
N THR A 75 -13.54 8.25 -8.57
CA THR A 75 -14.38 7.06 -8.30
C THR A 75 -13.56 5.80 -8.06
N GLY A 76 -12.30 5.78 -8.51
CA GLY A 76 -11.38 4.67 -8.33
C GLY A 76 -10.16 4.80 -9.23
N ALA A 77 -9.39 3.72 -9.32
CA ALA A 77 -8.21 3.66 -10.18
C ALA A 77 -7.98 2.25 -10.74
N ALA A 78 -7.26 2.16 -11.85
CA ALA A 78 -6.88 0.91 -12.47
C ALA A 78 -5.40 0.88 -12.81
N ILE A 79 -4.82 -0.30 -12.87
CA ILE A 79 -3.43 -0.52 -13.24
C ILE A 79 -3.31 -1.73 -14.16
N LYS A 80 -2.42 -1.64 -15.14
CA LYS A 80 -2.00 -2.79 -15.94
C LYS A 80 -0.85 -3.46 -15.18
N VAL A 81 -1.03 -4.72 -14.81
CA VAL A 81 0.02 -5.54 -14.20
C VAL A 81 0.31 -6.76 -15.06
N GLU A 82 1.58 -7.15 -15.03
CA GLU A 82 2.09 -8.32 -15.72
C GLU A 82 2.62 -9.29 -14.68
N SER A 83 2.27 -10.56 -14.80
CA SER A 83 2.67 -11.61 -13.87
C SER A 83 3.10 -12.86 -14.61
N GLN A 84 4.19 -13.48 -14.16
CA GLN A 84 4.74 -14.64 -14.84
C GLN A 84 3.78 -15.83 -14.75
N GLY A 85 3.20 -16.24 -15.89
CA GLY A 85 2.39 -17.45 -16.03
C GLY A 85 3.24 -18.69 -16.31
N PHE A 86 2.59 -19.78 -16.70
CA PHE A 86 3.26 -21.07 -16.93
C PHE A 86 4.27 -21.02 -18.09
N GLN A 87 3.91 -20.39 -19.21
CA GLN A 87 4.78 -20.24 -20.39
C GLN A 87 5.13 -18.80 -20.68
N ASN A 88 4.15 -17.90 -20.59
CA ASN A 88 4.28 -16.49 -20.91
C ASN A 88 3.71 -15.63 -19.78
N PRO A 89 4.07 -14.34 -19.72
CA PRO A 89 3.42 -13.38 -18.84
C PRO A 89 1.91 -13.32 -19.10
N ILE A 90 1.15 -13.21 -18.01
CA ILE A 90 -0.27 -12.91 -18.02
C ILE A 90 -0.40 -11.41 -17.79
N GLU A 91 -1.02 -10.72 -18.73
CA GLU A 91 -1.31 -9.29 -18.61
C GLU A 91 -2.76 -9.11 -18.17
N MET A 92 -2.96 -8.31 -17.13
CA MET A 92 -4.27 -8.04 -16.57
C MET A 92 -4.41 -6.58 -16.16
N ILE A 93 -5.62 -6.08 -16.21
CA ILE A 93 -6.01 -4.80 -15.65
C ILE A 93 -6.82 -5.05 -14.39
N VAL A 94 -6.41 -4.41 -13.31
CA VAL A 94 -7.05 -4.51 -12.00
C VAL A 94 -7.56 -3.13 -11.64
N GLY A 95 -8.85 -3.04 -11.31
CA GLY A 95 -9.51 -1.82 -10.86
C GLY A 95 -9.85 -1.88 -9.37
N VAL A 96 -9.65 -0.77 -8.68
CA VAL A 96 -10.10 -0.54 -7.31
C VAL A 96 -11.10 0.61 -7.25
N ASP A 97 -11.94 0.61 -6.22
CA ASP A 97 -12.84 1.71 -5.89
C ASP A 97 -12.13 2.85 -5.13
N SER A 98 -12.88 3.90 -4.77
CA SER A 98 -12.37 5.03 -3.98
C SER A 98 -11.90 4.67 -2.56
N GLU A 99 -12.22 3.47 -2.06
CA GLU A 99 -11.77 2.97 -0.75
C GLU A 99 -10.53 2.07 -0.88
N GLY A 100 -10.04 1.85 -2.11
CA GLY A 100 -8.92 0.95 -2.38
C GLY A 100 -9.29 -0.54 -2.37
N LYS A 101 -10.58 -0.89 -2.37
CA LYS A 101 -11.03 -2.27 -2.51
C LYS A 101 -11.07 -2.66 -3.98
N ILE A 102 -10.73 -3.91 -4.27
CA ILE A 102 -10.77 -4.43 -5.65
C ILE A 102 -12.21 -4.43 -6.14
N ALA A 103 -12.47 -3.72 -7.23
CA ALA A 103 -13.78 -3.63 -7.86
C ALA A 103 -13.93 -4.67 -8.97
N LYS A 104 -12.90 -4.82 -9.83
CA LYS A 104 -12.93 -5.77 -10.95
C LYS A 104 -11.52 -6.09 -11.43
N VAL A 105 -11.35 -7.30 -11.96
CA VAL A 105 -10.12 -7.77 -12.61
C VAL A 105 -10.47 -8.22 -14.03
N LYS A 106 -9.65 -7.87 -15.00
CA LYS A 106 -9.80 -8.28 -16.40
C LYS A 106 -8.46 -8.73 -16.97
N ILE A 107 -8.41 -9.93 -17.53
CA ILE A 107 -7.21 -10.44 -18.19
C ILE A 107 -7.24 -10.01 -19.65
N ILE A 108 -6.22 -9.27 -20.09
CA ILE A 108 -6.13 -8.71 -21.45
C ILE A 108 -5.22 -9.53 -22.37
N ALA A 109 -4.23 -10.23 -21.82
CA ALA A 109 -3.42 -11.17 -22.57
C ALA A 109 -3.09 -12.41 -21.72
N LEU A 110 -3.32 -13.58 -22.32
CA LEU A 110 -3.03 -14.87 -21.72
C LEU A 110 -2.64 -15.87 -22.81
N SER A 111 -1.44 -16.45 -22.66
CA SER A 111 -0.94 -17.50 -23.55
C SER A 111 -0.70 -18.76 -22.74
N ASP A 112 -1.78 -19.48 -22.45
CA ASP A 112 -1.80 -20.70 -21.64
C ASP A 112 -2.59 -21.82 -22.33
N THR A 113 -2.51 -23.03 -21.79
CA THR A 113 -3.16 -24.22 -22.36
C THR A 113 -4.69 -24.08 -22.30
N PRO A 114 -5.39 -24.08 -23.45
CA PRO A 114 -6.85 -23.98 -23.48
C PRO A 114 -7.53 -25.06 -22.62
N GLY A 115 -8.50 -24.64 -21.80
CA GLY A 115 -9.27 -25.53 -20.92
C GLY A 115 -8.61 -25.87 -19.59
N ILE A 116 -7.33 -25.53 -19.39
CA ILE A 116 -6.65 -25.68 -18.10
C ILE A 116 -6.34 -24.30 -17.54
N GLY A 117 -5.34 -23.64 -18.10
CA GLY A 117 -4.84 -22.35 -17.62
C GLY A 117 -5.73 -21.18 -18.02
N THR A 118 -6.46 -21.28 -19.15
CA THR A 118 -7.39 -20.24 -19.60
C THR A 118 -8.59 -20.01 -18.69
N ARG A 119 -8.89 -20.96 -17.79
CA ARG A 119 -9.98 -20.84 -16.80
C ARG A 119 -9.78 -19.68 -15.82
N VAL A 120 -8.57 -19.12 -15.72
CA VAL A 120 -8.33 -17.91 -14.92
C VAL A 120 -9.02 -16.67 -15.51
N GLN A 121 -9.51 -16.74 -16.76
CA GLN A 121 -10.34 -15.68 -17.36
C GLN A 121 -11.82 -15.82 -17.00
N ASP A 122 -12.23 -16.94 -16.39
CA ASP A 122 -13.63 -17.18 -16.06
C ASP A 122 -14.10 -16.19 -14.99
N GLU A 123 -15.29 -15.63 -15.19
CA GLU A 123 -15.89 -14.67 -14.26
C GLU A 123 -16.03 -15.25 -12.86
N SER A 124 -16.32 -16.55 -12.73
CA SER A 124 -16.41 -17.28 -11.45
C SER A 124 -15.11 -17.33 -10.63
N PHE A 125 -13.96 -17.09 -11.27
CA PHE A 125 -12.67 -16.96 -10.61
C PHE A 125 -12.34 -15.49 -10.35
N LEU A 126 -12.50 -14.63 -11.35
CA LEU A 126 -12.18 -13.21 -11.25
C LEU A 126 -13.07 -12.47 -10.23
N SER A 127 -14.32 -12.89 -10.07
CA SER A 127 -15.25 -12.31 -9.09
C SER A 127 -14.83 -12.57 -7.64
N ARG A 128 -13.96 -13.57 -7.37
CA ARG A 128 -13.48 -13.89 -6.02
C ARG A 128 -12.57 -12.82 -5.44
N PHE A 129 -11.97 -12.00 -6.30
CA PHE A 129 -11.11 -10.89 -5.89
C PHE A 129 -11.91 -9.64 -5.52
N VAL A 130 -13.17 -9.54 -5.96
CA VAL A 130 -14.00 -8.35 -5.73
C VAL A 130 -14.28 -8.21 -4.23
N GLY A 131 -13.88 -7.08 -3.65
CA GLY A 131 -14.02 -6.80 -2.22
C GLY A 131 -13.09 -7.61 -1.31
N ALA A 132 -12.17 -8.42 -1.84
CA ALA A 132 -11.24 -9.19 -1.03
C ALA A 132 -10.23 -8.25 -0.33
N GLU A 133 -10.15 -8.31 1.00
CA GLU A 133 -9.17 -7.55 1.80
C GLU A 133 -7.73 -8.07 1.59
N ASP A 134 -7.60 -9.38 1.38
CA ASP A 134 -6.32 -10.06 1.17
C ASP A 134 -6.41 -10.97 -0.07
N PRO A 135 -6.02 -10.46 -1.25
CA PRO A 135 -6.12 -11.21 -2.51
C PRO A 135 -5.24 -12.45 -2.51
N SER A 136 -4.19 -12.48 -1.68
CA SER A 136 -3.25 -13.62 -1.58
C SER A 136 -3.91 -14.89 -1.03
N LYS A 137 -5.05 -14.74 -0.33
CA LYS A 137 -5.83 -15.84 0.24
C LYS A 137 -6.96 -16.35 -0.65
N VAL A 138 -7.13 -15.79 -1.84
CA VAL A 138 -8.15 -16.26 -2.79
C VAL A 138 -7.80 -17.66 -3.28
N ASP A 139 -8.76 -18.57 -3.23
CA ASP A 139 -8.59 -19.94 -3.69
C ASP A 139 -8.32 -20.00 -5.20
N GLY A 140 -7.23 -20.68 -5.57
CA GLY A 140 -6.90 -20.97 -6.95
C GLY A 140 -7.83 -21.98 -7.63
N ILE A 141 -7.64 -22.16 -8.93
CA ILE A 141 -8.37 -23.15 -9.72
C ILE A 141 -7.63 -24.49 -9.68
N SER A 142 -8.31 -25.56 -9.25
CA SER A 142 -7.75 -26.91 -9.23
C SER A 142 -7.29 -27.34 -10.64
N GLY A 143 -6.05 -27.81 -10.73
CA GLY A 143 -5.41 -28.19 -12.00
C GLY A 143 -4.82 -27.02 -12.81
N ALA A 144 -4.99 -25.77 -12.38
CA ALA A 144 -4.41 -24.58 -13.01
C ALA A 144 -3.61 -23.73 -12.00
N THR A 145 -2.82 -24.40 -11.16
CA THR A 145 -2.14 -23.79 -10.01
C THR A 145 -1.15 -22.68 -10.41
N PHE A 146 -0.39 -22.87 -11.49
CA PHE A 146 0.59 -21.87 -11.95
C PHE A 146 -0.10 -20.59 -12.40
N SER A 147 -1.09 -20.70 -13.29
CA SER A 147 -1.86 -19.56 -13.81
C SER A 147 -2.65 -18.88 -12.69
N SER A 148 -3.23 -19.66 -11.78
CA SER A 148 -3.97 -19.11 -10.62
C SER A 148 -3.07 -18.27 -9.72
N ARG A 149 -1.88 -18.78 -9.37
CA ARG A 149 -0.91 -18.03 -8.54
C ARG A 149 -0.40 -16.79 -9.22
N ALA A 150 -0.20 -16.83 -10.54
CA ALA A 150 0.20 -15.67 -11.32
C ALA A 150 -0.85 -14.55 -11.24
N VAL A 151 -2.13 -14.88 -11.43
CA VAL A 151 -3.22 -13.91 -11.29
C VAL A 151 -3.35 -13.40 -9.85
N ILE A 152 -3.33 -14.30 -8.85
CA ILE A 152 -3.39 -13.92 -7.43
C ILE A 152 -2.26 -12.94 -7.07
N GLY A 153 -1.04 -13.24 -7.49
CA GLY A 153 0.12 -12.39 -7.24
C GLY A 153 0.03 -11.03 -7.95
N GLY A 154 -0.43 -11.02 -9.20
CA GLY A 154 -0.64 -9.78 -9.97
C GLY A 154 -1.70 -8.88 -9.33
N VAL A 155 -2.85 -9.46 -8.97
CA VAL A 155 -3.95 -8.74 -8.31
C VAL A 155 -3.52 -8.20 -6.94
N SER A 156 -2.76 -8.98 -6.16
CA SER A 156 -2.25 -8.53 -4.86
C SER A 156 -1.35 -7.31 -5.00
N LYS A 157 -0.37 -7.35 -5.93
CA LYS A 157 0.53 -6.22 -6.21
C LYS A 157 -0.22 -4.99 -6.71
N ALA A 158 -1.19 -5.19 -7.60
CA ALA A 158 -2.01 -4.12 -8.13
C ALA A 158 -2.83 -3.44 -7.03
N ALA A 159 -3.50 -4.22 -6.18
CA ALA A 159 -4.31 -3.70 -5.08
C ALA A 159 -3.47 -2.91 -4.08
N GLU A 160 -2.28 -3.41 -3.75
CA GLU A 160 -1.34 -2.71 -2.87
C GLU A 160 -0.94 -1.35 -3.45
N PHE A 161 -0.47 -1.32 -4.70
CA PHE A 161 -0.06 -0.08 -5.38
C PHE A 161 -1.21 0.92 -5.49
N LEU A 162 -2.37 0.47 -5.96
CA LEU A 162 -3.53 1.34 -6.17
C LEU A 162 -4.12 1.84 -4.86
N SER A 163 -4.15 1.01 -3.80
CA SER A 163 -4.60 1.45 -2.48
C SER A 163 -3.77 2.63 -1.97
N GLY A 164 -2.45 2.62 -2.16
CA GLY A 164 -1.58 3.75 -1.82
C GLY A 164 -1.86 5.04 -2.60
N ILE A 165 -2.61 4.98 -3.70
CA ILE A 165 -2.95 6.13 -4.55
C ILE A 165 -4.35 6.67 -4.23
N VAL A 166 -5.38 5.82 -4.24
CA VAL A 166 -6.78 6.27 -4.10
C VAL A 166 -7.26 6.36 -2.65
N ALA A 167 -6.69 5.54 -1.78
CA ALA A 167 -7.03 5.47 -0.38
C ALA A 167 -5.73 5.32 0.41
N PRO A 168 -4.86 6.36 0.43
CA PRO A 168 -3.62 6.30 1.21
C PRO A 168 -4.03 5.83 2.59
N LYS A 169 -3.60 4.61 2.96
CA LYS A 169 -3.97 4.00 4.23
C LYS A 169 -3.63 5.06 5.28
N GLN A 170 -4.64 5.63 5.93
CA GLN A 170 -4.38 6.40 7.13
C GLN A 170 -3.70 5.41 8.05
N GLU A 171 -2.39 5.54 8.23
CA GLU A 171 -1.61 4.68 9.09
C GLU A 171 -2.37 4.59 10.41
N LYS A 172 -2.69 3.37 10.86
CA LYS A 172 -3.39 3.19 12.11
C LYS A 172 -2.54 3.83 13.20
N MET A 173 -2.84 5.06 13.61
CA MET A 173 -2.03 5.70 14.64
C MET A 173 -2.34 5.01 15.97
N VAL A 174 -1.34 4.36 16.55
CA VAL A 174 -1.40 3.72 17.87
C VAL A 174 -0.81 4.68 18.88
N ILE A 175 -1.46 4.77 20.04
CA ILE A 175 -0.95 5.53 21.17
C ILE A 175 -0.30 4.53 22.12
N ASP A 176 1.01 4.67 22.33
CA ASP A 176 1.72 3.95 23.38
C ASP A 176 1.50 4.71 24.70
N PHE A 177 0.59 4.20 25.53
CA PHE A 177 0.24 4.85 26.80
C PHE A 177 1.45 5.01 27.74
N ALA A 178 2.49 4.18 27.61
CA ALA A 178 3.71 4.32 28.40
C ALA A 178 4.50 5.60 28.09
N LYS A 179 4.30 6.18 26.89
CA LYS A 179 4.94 7.42 26.46
C LYS A 179 4.08 8.66 26.72
N VAL A 180 2.83 8.48 27.12
CA VAL A 180 1.95 9.59 27.47
C VAL A 180 2.27 10.05 28.88
N PRO A 181 2.61 11.33 29.10
CA PRO A 181 2.84 11.86 30.44
C PRO A 181 1.61 11.69 31.34
N ASP A 182 1.86 11.59 32.65
CA ASP A 182 0.77 11.56 33.61
C ASP A 182 -0.02 12.86 33.55
N GLY A 183 -1.34 12.74 33.40
CA GLY A 183 -2.18 13.91 33.17
C GLY A 183 -3.59 13.56 32.76
N THR A 184 -4.36 14.61 32.52
CA THR A 184 -5.74 14.53 32.08
C THR A 184 -5.87 15.23 30.73
N TYR A 185 -6.42 14.50 29.76
CA TYR A 185 -6.51 14.92 28.37
C TYR A 185 -7.98 14.96 27.95
N GLU A 186 -8.39 15.98 27.21
CA GLU A 186 -9.74 16.06 26.67
C GLU A 186 -9.71 15.97 25.15
N GLY A 187 -10.66 15.24 24.59
CA GLY A 187 -10.81 15.06 23.16
C GLY A 187 -12.27 14.98 22.78
N THR A 188 -12.55 15.26 21.51
CA THR A 188 -13.90 15.23 20.96
C THR A 188 -13.90 14.34 19.72
N GLY A 189 -14.92 13.51 19.58
CA GLY A 189 -15.15 12.65 18.42
C GLY A 189 -16.59 12.73 17.97
N ASN A 190 -16.89 12.23 16.77
CA ASN A 190 -18.20 12.40 16.16
C ASN A 190 -19.09 11.17 16.40
N GLY A 191 -20.18 11.38 17.13
CA GLY A 191 -21.28 10.42 17.25
C GLY A 191 -22.26 10.52 16.09
N LEU A 192 -23.39 9.81 16.18
CA LEU A 192 -24.44 9.86 15.16
C LEU A 192 -25.23 11.17 15.22
N MET A 193 -25.49 11.67 16.43
CA MET A 193 -26.36 12.83 16.67
C MET A 193 -25.59 14.11 16.99
N GLY A 194 -24.27 14.00 17.19
CA GLY A 194 -23.41 15.14 17.48
C GLY A 194 -22.08 14.76 18.09
N PRO A 195 -21.29 15.75 18.56
CA PRO A 195 -20.00 15.50 19.16
C PRO A 195 -20.15 14.77 20.51
N ILE A 196 -19.18 13.90 20.79
CA ILE A 196 -18.98 13.24 22.08
C ILE A 196 -17.65 13.73 22.62
N LYS A 197 -17.67 14.40 23.78
CA LYS A 197 -16.47 14.88 24.48
C LYS A 197 -16.08 13.89 25.56
N VAL A 198 -14.82 13.47 25.55
CA VAL A 198 -14.26 12.57 26.56
C VAL A 198 -13.09 13.21 27.28
N ARG A 199 -12.88 12.77 28.51
CA ARG A 199 -11.72 13.06 29.34
C ARG A 199 -11.00 11.76 29.67
N VAL A 200 -9.70 11.71 29.42
CA VAL A 200 -8.84 10.55 29.60
C VAL A 200 -7.79 10.88 30.65
N THR A 201 -7.67 10.05 31.68
CA THR A 201 -6.67 10.19 32.75
C THR A 201 -5.59 9.12 32.59
N VAL A 202 -4.35 9.56 32.37
CA VAL A 202 -3.17 8.69 32.30
C VAL A 202 -2.35 8.84 33.57
N LYS A 203 -1.97 7.69 34.18
CA LYS A 203 -1.06 7.63 35.33
C LYS A 203 -0.14 6.43 35.23
N GLY A 204 1.15 6.62 35.47
CA GLY A 204 2.17 5.58 35.43
C GLY A 204 2.22 4.86 34.07
N GLY A 205 1.99 5.60 32.97
CA GLY A 205 1.98 5.05 31.62
C GLY A 205 0.78 4.16 31.30
N LYS A 206 -0.32 4.27 32.06
CA LYS A 206 -1.57 3.54 31.84
C LYS A 206 -2.77 4.47 31.82
N VAL A 207 -3.74 4.18 30.98
CA VAL A 207 -5.05 4.85 31.04
C VAL A 207 -5.79 4.31 32.25
N THR A 208 -6.03 5.16 33.25
CA THR A 208 -6.71 4.78 34.49
C THR A 208 -8.19 5.08 34.47
N GLU A 209 -8.60 6.06 33.65
CA GLU A 209 -9.99 6.50 33.59
C GLU A 209 -10.29 7.11 32.24
N VAL A 210 -11.47 6.81 31.70
CA VAL A 210 -12.06 7.49 30.55
C VAL A 210 -13.48 7.87 30.92
N VAL A 211 -13.80 9.16 30.84
CA VAL A 211 -15.11 9.70 31.22
C VAL A 211 -15.71 10.43 30.02
N VAL A 212 -16.94 10.10 29.65
CA VAL A 212 -17.71 10.92 28.70
C VAL A 212 -18.22 12.15 29.45
N VAL A 213 -17.69 13.32 29.11
CA VAL A 213 -18.01 14.60 29.76
C VAL A 213 -19.28 15.19 29.16
N GLU A 214 -19.45 15.05 27.85
CA GLU A 214 -20.56 15.64 27.11
C GLU A 214 -20.91 14.74 25.92
N ASN A 215 -22.20 14.57 25.63
CA ASN A 215 -22.67 13.85 24.45
C ASN A 215 -24.05 14.36 24.03
N THR A 216 -24.37 14.20 22.74
CA THR A 216 -25.67 14.59 22.16
C THR A 216 -26.42 13.36 21.63
N GLU A 217 -26.04 12.16 22.08
CA GLU A 217 -26.62 10.92 21.55
C GLU A 217 -28.05 10.69 22.04
N THR A 218 -28.80 9.86 21.31
CA THR A 218 -30.16 9.50 21.70
C THR A 218 -30.15 8.69 23.00
N PRO A 219 -30.86 9.15 24.06
CA PRO A 219 -30.95 8.41 25.32
C PRO A 219 -31.48 6.99 25.12
N GLY A 220 -30.91 6.01 25.81
CA GLY A 220 -31.31 4.61 25.73
C GLY A 220 -30.68 3.82 24.58
N VAL A 221 -30.21 4.49 23.51
CA VAL A 221 -29.58 3.83 22.35
C VAL A 221 -28.06 3.76 22.53
N ALA A 222 -27.44 4.88 22.91
CA ALA A 222 -25.99 4.97 23.07
C ALA A 222 -25.48 4.63 24.47
N ASP A 223 -26.37 4.51 25.47
CA ASP A 223 -26.03 4.32 26.89
C ASP A 223 -25.02 3.18 27.11
N LYS A 224 -25.22 2.07 26.40
CA LYS A 224 -24.31 0.93 26.47
C LYS A 224 -22.93 1.26 25.91
N ALA A 225 -22.84 1.97 24.79
CA ALA A 225 -21.55 2.43 24.25
C ALA A 225 -20.87 3.46 25.17
N LEU A 226 -21.64 4.40 25.73
CA LEU A 226 -21.16 5.43 26.66
C LEU A 226 -20.61 4.83 27.97
N SER A 227 -21.09 3.66 28.39
CA SER A 227 -20.57 2.91 29.53
C SER A 227 -19.42 1.96 29.16
N ASP A 228 -19.61 1.14 28.13
CA ASP A 228 -18.79 -0.05 27.91
C ASP A 228 -17.51 0.26 27.15
N ILE A 229 -17.54 1.24 26.23
CA ILE A 229 -16.34 1.61 25.46
C ILE A 229 -15.27 2.26 26.36
N PRO A 230 -15.59 3.24 27.24
CA PRO A 230 -14.61 3.75 28.19
C PRO A 230 -14.00 2.67 29.09
N LYS A 231 -14.83 1.74 29.58
CA LYS A 231 -14.36 0.61 30.41
C LYS A 231 -13.44 -0.32 29.62
N ALA A 232 -13.81 -0.67 28.39
CA ALA A 232 -13.01 -1.55 27.54
C ALA A 232 -11.64 -0.92 27.22
N ILE A 233 -11.58 0.39 26.99
CA ILE A 233 -10.31 1.09 26.73
C ILE A 233 -9.39 1.02 27.95
N VAL A 234 -9.94 1.25 29.16
CA VAL A 234 -9.19 1.15 30.42
C VAL A 234 -8.76 -0.29 30.70
N GLU A 235 -9.63 -1.27 30.48
CA GLU A 235 -9.33 -2.69 30.75
C GLU A 235 -8.29 -3.25 29.78
N GLN A 236 -8.46 -2.96 28.49
CA GLN A 236 -7.66 -3.55 27.43
C GLN A 236 -6.41 -2.71 27.10
N GLN A 237 -6.29 -1.51 27.69
CA GLN A 237 -5.22 -0.56 27.43
C GLN A 237 -4.99 -0.35 25.92
N ARG A 238 -6.09 -0.19 25.17
CA ARG A 238 -6.08 0.10 23.73
C ARG A 238 -7.23 1.03 23.36
N VAL A 239 -7.00 1.93 22.42
CA VAL A 239 -8.05 2.87 21.94
C VAL A 239 -9.01 2.18 20.97
N GLU A 240 -8.51 1.32 20.07
CA GLU A 240 -9.36 0.50 19.19
C GLU A 240 -9.89 -0.71 19.96
N VAL A 241 -11.16 -0.66 20.36
CA VAL A 241 -11.90 -1.74 21.04
C VAL A 241 -13.13 -2.14 20.22
N ASP A 242 -13.74 -3.28 20.56
CA ASP A 242 -14.92 -3.75 19.85
C ASP A 242 -16.11 -2.79 20.05
N ALA A 243 -16.74 -2.40 18.93
CA ALA A 243 -17.90 -1.54 18.96
C ALA A 243 -19.12 -2.25 19.57
N VAL A 244 -19.96 -1.52 20.29
CA VAL A 244 -21.20 -2.04 20.85
C VAL A 244 -22.24 -2.23 19.74
N SER A 245 -22.82 -3.43 19.67
CA SER A 245 -23.92 -3.74 18.74
C SER A 245 -25.12 -2.80 18.95
N GLY A 246 -25.63 -2.23 17.86
CA GLY A 246 -26.71 -1.23 17.88
C GLY A 246 -26.27 0.20 18.22
N ALA A 247 -25.01 0.42 18.61
CA ALA A 247 -24.47 1.72 18.98
C ALA A 247 -23.09 1.97 18.33
N THR A 248 -22.94 1.57 17.07
CA THR A 248 -21.65 1.60 16.35
C THR A 248 -21.12 3.02 16.17
N PHE A 249 -21.96 3.99 15.83
CA PHE A 249 -21.55 5.38 15.65
C PHE A 249 -21.08 6.01 16.97
N ALA A 250 -21.84 5.83 18.05
CA ALA A 250 -21.41 6.28 19.38
C ALA A 250 -20.11 5.62 19.81
N SER A 251 -19.95 4.31 19.55
CA SER A 251 -18.73 3.57 19.87
C SER A 251 -17.52 4.13 19.12
N LYS A 252 -17.66 4.39 17.81
CA LYS A 252 -16.62 5.01 16.98
C LYS A 252 -16.32 6.44 17.43
N GLY A 253 -17.35 7.22 17.76
CA GLY A 253 -17.20 8.59 18.26
C GLY A 253 -16.41 8.65 19.57
N ILE A 254 -16.64 7.72 20.50
CA ILE A 254 -15.86 7.65 21.75
C ILE A 254 -14.40 7.25 21.47
N MET A 255 -14.17 6.24 20.63
CA MET A 255 -12.81 5.84 20.24
C MET A 255 -12.04 6.97 19.55
N GLU A 256 -12.72 7.70 18.65
CA GLU A 256 -12.19 8.89 17.98
C GLU A 256 -11.89 10.00 18.99
N ALA A 257 -12.79 10.25 19.95
CA ALA A 257 -12.60 11.26 20.99
C ALA A 257 -11.37 10.95 21.86
N VAL A 258 -11.17 9.69 22.24
CA VAL A 258 -9.98 9.25 22.98
C VAL A 258 -8.71 9.36 22.13
N LYS A 259 -8.78 8.99 20.84
CA LYS A 259 -7.67 9.16 19.91
C LYS A 259 -7.28 10.64 19.77
N ASN A 260 -8.26 11.52 19.67
CA ASN A 260 -8.06 12.97 19.57
C ASN A 260 -7.51 13.57 20.87
N ALA A 261 -7.97 13.09 22.04
CA ALA A 261 -7.43 13.50 23.33
C ALA A 261 -5.93 13.24 23.46
N LEU A 262 -5.46 12.15 22.84
CA LEU A 262 -4.09 11.66 22.94
C LEU A 262 -3.30 11.80 21.62
N ALA A 263 -3.81 12.55 20.65
CA ALA A 263 -3.28 12.60 19.29
C ALA A 263 -1.82 13.07 19.22
N ALA A 264 -1.41 13.94 20.16
CA ALA A 264 -0.03 14.42 20.27
C ALA A 264 1.00 13.31 20.56
N PHE A 265 0.53 12.15 21.02
CA PHE A 265 1.37 10.99 21.38
C PHE A 265 1.13 9.79 20.45
N ALA A 266 0.33 9.98 19.41
CA ALA A 266 -0.01 8.93 18.48
C ALA A 266 1.14 8.72 17.48
N SER A 267 1.56 7.46 17.30
CA SER A 267 2.60 7.04 16.36
C SER A 267 2.04 5.99 15.39
N PRO A 268 2.64 5.79 14.20
CA PRO A 268 2.18 4.77 13.26
C PRO A 268 2.16 3.36 13.86
N ALA A 269 1.08 2.58 13.63
CA ALA A 269 0.98 1.17 13.98
C ALA A 269 2.12 0.40 13.32
N GLY A 270 2.83 -0.41 14.11
CA GLY A 270 4.07 -1.07 13.68
C GLY A 270 5.33 -0.48 14.33
N SER A 271 5.21 0.70 14.97
CA SER A 271 6.20 1.21 15.92
C SER A 271 6.15 0.48 17.27
N ALA A 272 5.99 -0.85 17.28
CA ALA A 272 6.27 -1.63 18.49
C ALA A 272 7.69 -1.26 18.94
N ALA A 273 7.89 -1.03 20.25
CA ALA A 273 9.23 -0.82 20.77
C ALA A 273 10.08 -2.02 20.37
N ILE A 274 10.94 -1.83 19.38
CA ILE A 274 11.77 -2.89 18.85
C ILE A 274 12.76 -3.23 19.96
N ASP A 275 12.57 -4.40 20.55
CA ASP A 275 13.45 -4.90 21.59
C ASP A 275 14.72 -5.41 20.91
N LEU A 276 15.72 -4.51 20.81
CA LEU A 276 17.00 -4.80 20.17
C LEU A 276 17.69 -6.03 20.76
N SER A 277 17.40 -6.39 22.03
CA SER A 277 17.96 -7.57 22.68
C SER A 277 17.46 -8.90 22.08
N LYS A 278 16.34 -8.86 21.36
CA LYS A 278 15.74 -10.02 20.67
C LYS A 278 16.12 -10.10 19.20
N ILE A 279 16.95 -9.18 18.71
CA ILE A 279 17.45 -9.19 17.34
C ILE A 279 18.80 -9.89 17.33
N ALA A 280 18.93 -10.92 16.49
CA ALA A 280 20.21 -11.59 16.29
C ALA A 280 21.24 -10.62 15.69
N ASP A 281 22.51 -10.84 16.01
CA ASP A 281 23.59 -10.07 15.40
C ASP A 281 23.58 -10.27 13.88
N GLY A 282 23.60 -9.16 13.13
CA GLY A 282 23.44 -9.22 11.69
C GLY A 282 23.22 -7.86 11.05
N THR A 283 23.12 -7.86 9.72
CA THR A 283 22.81 -6.68 8.93
C THR A 283 21.44 -6.86 8.28
N TYR A 284 20.60 -5.85 8.46
CA TYR A 284 19.19 -5.85 8.06
C TYR A 284 18.94 -4.68 7.12
N GLU A 285 18.23 -4.92 6.03
CA GLU A 285 17.84 -3.87 5.10
C GLU A 285 16.38 -3.51 5.29
N GLY A 286 16.08 -2.23 5.20
CA GLY A 286 14.72 -1.71 5.25
C GLY A 286 14.57 -0.52 4.33
N THR A 287 13.32 -0.25 3.96
CA THR A 287 12.96 0.86 3.08
C THR A 287 11.85 1.65 3.75
N GLY A 288 11.89 2.97 3.61
CA GLY A 288 10.86 3.89 4.11
C GLY A 288 10.64 5.02 3.11
N ASP A 289 9.51 5.72 3.23
CA ASP A 289 9.08 6.68 2.22
C ASP A 289 9.68 8.08 2.48
N GLY A 290 10.49 8.56 1.53
CA GLY A 290 10.98 9.94 1.46
C GLY A 290 10.02 10.86 0.69
N LEU A 291 10.38 12.15 0.58
CA LEU A 291 9.56 13.13 -0.14
C LEU A 291 9.56 12.90 -1.65
N MET A 292 10.71 12.51 -2.21
CA MET A 292 10.93 12.36 -3.65
C MET A 292 11.02 10.88 -4.07
N GLY A 293 10.89 9.95 -3.13
CA GLY A 293 10.91 8.52 -3.39
C GLY A 293 11.42 7.72 -2.20
N PRO A 294 11.56 6.39 -2.35
CA PRO A 294 11.97 5.52 -1.26
C PRO A 294 13.42 5.79 -0.81
N ILE A 295 13.64 5.67 0.49
CA ILE A 295 14.96 5.71 1.14
C ILE A 295 15.25 4.30 1.66
N LYS A 296 16.29 3.66 1.12
CA LYS A 296 16.76 2.34 1.56
C LYS A 296 17.91 2.50 2.53
N VAL A 297 17.84 1.78 3.66
CA VAL A 297 18.89 1.77 4.69
C VAL A 297 19.34 0.35 5.00
N SER A 298 20.58 0.24 5.44
CA SER A 298 21.20 -0.97 5.99
C SER A 298 21.55 -0.72 7.44
N VAL A 299 21.04 -1.56 8.33
CA VAL A 299 21.18 -1.46 9.79
C VAL A 299 21.95 -2.66 10.31
N THR A 300 23.06 -2.42 11.00
CA THR A 300 23.87 -3.49 11.61
C THR A 300 23.59 -3.54 13.11
N VAL A 301 23.19 -4.71 13.60
CA VAL A 301 22.97 -4.99 15.02
C VAL A 301 24.07 -5.92 15.53
N LYS A 302 24.68 -5.58 16.66
CA LYS A 302 25.63 -6.45 17.39
C LYS A 302 25.42 -6.36 18.90
N GLY A 303 25.36 -7.48 19.58
CA GLY A 303 25.16 -7.57 21.02
C GLY A 303 23.89 -6.86 21.50
N GLY A 304 22.82 -6.92 20.70
CA GLY A 304 21.56 -6.22 20.98
C GLY A 304 21.62 -4.69 20.90
N LYS A 305 22.61 -4.15 20.16
CA LYS A 305 22.77 -2.70 19.90
C LYS A 305 22.90 -2.42 18.41
N ILE A 306 22.37 -1.28 17.98
CA ILE A 306 22.57 -0.78 16.61
C ILE A 306 23.98 -0.19 16.52
N THR A 307 24.88 -0.82 15.78
CA THR A 307 26.26 -0.33 15.62
C THR A 307 26.43 0.55 14.40
N GLU A 308 25.55 0.43 13.41
CA GLU A 308 25.65 1.18 12.17
C GLU A 308 24.28 1.32 11.50
N VAL A 309 24.01 2.51 10.95
CA VAL A 309 22.89 2.75 10.03
C VAL A 309 23.48 3.46 8.82
N LYS A 310 23.33 2.86 7.64
CA LYS A 310 23.82 3.41 6.37
C LYS A 310 22.67 3.61 5.40
N VAL A 311 22.54 4.80 4.84
CA VAL A 311 21.66 5.02 3.69
C VAL A 311 22.31 4.40 2.46
N VAL A 312 21.63 3.42 1.87
CA VAL A 312 22.09 2.64 0.71
C VAL A 312 21.60 3.28 -0.58
N GLU A 313 20.36 3.75 -0.59
CA GLU A 313 19.71 4.34 -1.75
C GLU A 313 18.74 5.44 -1.30
N ASN A 314 18.66 6.54 -2.04
CA ASN A 314 17.65 7.60 -1.83
C ASN A 314 17.41 8.36 -3.14
N LYS A 315 16.23 8.95 -3.29
CA LYS A 315 15.86 9.82 -4.42
C LYS A 315 15.62 11.27 -4.00
N GLU A 316 16.08 11.67 -2.82
CA GLU A 316 15.81 13.02 -2.28
C GLU A 316 16.52 14.11 -3.10
N THR A 317 16.00 15.34 -2.99
CA THR A 317 16.62 16.49 -3.65
C THR A 317 18.02 16.75 -3.04
N PRO A 318 19.10 16.75 -3.84
CA PRO A 318 20.45 17.05 -3.35
C PRO A 318 20.50 18.41 -2.64
N GLY A 319 21.19 18.47 -1.50
CA GLY A 319 21.33 19.69 -0.69
C GLY A 319 20.17 19.99 0.26
N VAL A 320 18.98 19.41 0.05
CA VAL A 320 17.82 19.60 0.93
C VAL A 320 17.77 18.53 2.03
N ALA A 321 17.95 17.26 1.65
CA ALA A 321 17.89 16.13 2.57
C ALA A 321 19.25 15.71 3.14
N ASP A 322 20.37 16.22 2.62
CA ASP A 322 21.73 15.80 2.97
C ASP A 322 21.97 15.77 4.48
N LYS A 323 21.47 16.79 5.18
CA LYS A 323 21.58 16.87 6.64
C LYS A 323 20.79 15.76 7.33
N ALA A 324 19.57 15.46 6.89
CA ALA A 324 18.79 14.34 7.42
C ALA A 324 19.46 12.99 7.13
N LEU A 325 19.98 12.80 5.91
CA LEU A 325 20.67 11.58 5.48
C LEU A 325 21.94 11.29 6.29
N GLN A 326 22.54 12.31 6.92
CA GLN A 326 23.71 12.15 7.77
C GLN A 326 23.38 12.14 9.27
N ASP A 327 22.54 13.05 9.73
CA ASP A 327 22.33 13.28 11.16
C ASP A 327 21.35 12.28 11.77
N VAL A 328 20.31 11.87 11.04
CA VAL A 328 19.32 10.92 11.54
C VAL A 328 19.92 9.53 11.77
N PRO A 329 20.68 8.93 10.82
CA PRO A 329 21.38 7.65 11.08
C PRO A 329 22.34 7.71 12.27
N LYS A 330 23.10 8.81 12.41
CA LYS A 330 24.01 9.00 13.54
C LYS A 330 23.24 9.08 14.87
N ALA A 331 22.17 9.86 14.91
CA ALA A 331 21.34 10.00 16.11
C ALA A 331 20.75 8.65 16.55
N ILE A 332 20.34 7.79 15.61
CA ILE A 332 19.83 6.45 15.92
C ILE A 332 20.92 5.58 16.56
N VAL A 333 22.14 5.60 16.01
CA VAL A 333 23.28 4.85 16.55
C VAL A 333 23.71 5.40 17.92
N GLU A 334 23.75 6.71 18.11
CA GLU A 334 24.17 7.33 19.37
C GLU A 334 23.14 7.13 20.48
N GLN A 335 21.86 7.34 20.17
CA GLN A 335 20.79 7.30 21.16
C GLN A 335 20.24 5.89 21.40
N GLN A 336 20.54 4.94 20.50
CA GLN A 336 19.95 3.60 20.50
C GLN A 336 18.41 3.65 20.52
N LYS A 337 17.84 4.68 19.87
CA LYS A 337 16.40 4.91 19.76
C LYS A 337 16.00 4.96 18.30
N LEU A 338 14.84 4.39 18.00
CA LEU A 338 14.23 4.44 16.66
C LEU A 338 13.32 5.66 16.47
N ASP A 339 13.16 6.45 17.52
CA ASP A 339 12.35 7.66 17.52
C ASP A 339 13.28 8.79 17.92
N VAL A 340 13.94 9.36 16.92
CA VAL A 340 14.91 10.46 17.05
C VAL A 340 14.35 11.69 16.37
N ASP A 341 14.83 12.86 16.78
CA ASP A 341 14.34 14.13 16.26
C ASP A 341 14.57 14.25 14.75
N THR A 342 13.57 14.76 14.05
CA THR A 342 13.68 15.08 12.63
C THR A 342 14.52 16.33 12.41
N VAL A 343 15.21 16.42 11.28
CA VAL A 343 15.94 17.62 10.90
C VAL A 343 15.00 18.67 10.32
N SER A 344 15.03 19.89 10.87
CA SER A 344 14.27 21.03 10.37
C SER A 344 14.55 21.30 8.89
N GLY A 345 13.50 21.40 8.07
CA GLY A 345 13.59 21.58 6.62
C GLY A 345 13.74 20.28 5.82
N ALA A 346 13.91 19.14 6.48
CA ALA A 346 14.04 17.81 5.88
C ALA A 346 13.18 16.77 6.62
N THR A 347 11.98 17.15 7.04
CA THR A 347 11.09 16.34 7.87
C THR A 347 10.68 15.02 7.19
N PHE A 348 10.33 15.06 5.91
CA PHE A 348 9.94 13.86 5.16
C PHE A 348 11.10 12.89 5.01
N ALA A 349 12.29 13.37 4.59
CA ALA A 349 13.50 12.55 4.54
C ALA A 349 13.86 11.95 5.91
N SER A 350 13.73 12.73 6.99
CA SER A 350 14.01 12.26 8.36
C SER A 350 13.05 11.14 8.77
N LYS A 351 11.75 11.30 8.48
CA LYS A 351 10.73 10.28 8.75
C LYS A 351 10.97 9.02 7.91
N GLY A 352 11.28 9.17 6.62
CA GLY A 352 11.59 8.04 5.73
C GLY A 352 12.81 7.23 6.20
N ILE A 353 13.87 7.89 6.69
CA ILE A 353 15.02 7.18 7.28
C ILE A 353 14.61 6.42 8.55
N ILE A 354 13.89 7.09 9.46
CA ILE A 354 13.41 6.47 10.71
C ILE A 354 12.55 5.24 10.41
N GLU A 355 11.64 5.37 9.44
CA GLU A 355 10.76 4.29 8.99
C GLU A 355 11.57 3.15 8.36
N ALA A 356 12.53 3.46 7.48
CA ALA A 356 13.39 2.47 6.85
C ALA A 356 14.16 1.64 7.90
N VAL A 357 14.65 2.28 8.97
CA VAL A 357 15.32 1.59 10.08
C VAL A 357 14.33 0.72 10.86
N LYS A 358 13.12 1.22 11.14
CA LYS A 358 12.07 0.41 11.80
C LYS A 358 11.74 -0.83 10.97
N ASN A 359 11.50 -0.66 9.67
CA ASN A 359 11.17 -1.76 8.75
C ASN A 359 12.32 -2.80 8.67
N ALA A 360 13.58 -2.35 8.67
CA ALA A 360 14.73 -3.24 8.71
C ALA A 360 14.72 -4.15 9.94
N LEU A 361 14.40 -3.58 11.11
CA LEU A 361 14.48 -4.28 12.39
C LEU A 361 13.20 -5.05 12.75
N SER A 362 12.02 -4.60 12.31
CA SER A 362 10.75 -5.32 12.50
C SER A 362 10.74 -6.66 11.77
N GLY A 363 11.35 -6.74 10.58
CA GLY A 363 11.52 -8.01 9.85
C GLY A 363 12.53 -8.99 10.50
N ALA A 364 13.35 -8.49 11.43
CA ALA A 364 14.31 -9.28 12.20
C ALA A 364 13.73 -9.80 13.53
N GLN A 365 12.71 -9.12 14.05
CA GLN A 365 12.08 -9.42 15.33
C GLN A 365 11.14 -10.63 15.17
N GLY A 366 11.69 -11.85 15.34
CA GLY A 366 10.94 -13.10 15.22
C GLY A 366 11.62 -14.22 14.42
N ARG A 367 12.88 -14.04 14.04
CA ARG A 367 13.73 -15.09 13.45
C ARG A 367 14.49 -15.89 14.48
#